data_AF-A0A2T0NBL5-F1
#
_entry.id   AF-A0A2T0NBL5-F1
#
_cell.length_a   1.000
_cell.length_b   1.000
_cell.length_c   1.000
_cell.angle_alpha   90.00
_cell.angle_beta   90.00
_cell.angle_gamma   90.00
#
_symmetry.space_group_name_H-M   'P 1'
#
loop_
_entity.id
_entity.type
_entity.pdbx_description
1 polymer ?
#
loop_
_entity_poly.entity_id
_entity_poly.type
_entity_poly.pdbx_seq_one_letter_code
_entity_poly.pdbx_strand_id
1 'polypeptide(L)'
;MSVDRQAYALAHARVRAAGPARLGAGVAAAPGMLRLTRPDSTGEAVPVWPDGVTPSLLDEHQVPPVSVERSGETRRVLAAVLKCCWRDLSVDPWPGEPASVELVLDTYRELIGRTDDLMRNWARGALRRLHDSAWVIVDDGVVLLGPRCALWPVESHAQLQELVRRLPEPERPELTVVGDADIVAVAGPHPPAPAGAGGRAEGGAAEFDDLLSGYDERRRAELVAAFMAVEHAAEPVPEVRFAALRDPALRHTLGEMLARRGRTLIQHRERWTSGYDDAVAAELGGAEGTTSLGVSERAVLTLVLVHSVAIPRAEGLLPEDSWLSPHPTPVDELRRHTQLPIGELEAALRSLRHAGLIGQVKAGEEAGGYVPGPQFHRLTPAARRRLQEELILAAGPNTPLAAAVLARRSAK
;
A
#
# COMPACT_ATOMS: atom_id res chain seq x y z
N MET A 1 3.84 -30.38 -4.16
CA MET A 1 4.82 -29.29 -4.35
C MET A 1 4.28 -28.13 -5.19
N SER A 2 3.66 -28.33 -6.36
CA SER A 2 3.16 -27.20 -7.18
C SER A 2 1.93 -26.48 -6.59
N VAL A 3 1.02 -27.19 -5.91
CA VAL A 3 -0.22 -26.62 -5.37
C VAL A 3 0.05 -25.70 -4.17
N ASP A 4 0.94 -26.12 -3.26
CA ASP A 4 1.29 -25.34 -2.06
C ASP A 4 1.97 -24.01 -2.44
N ARG A 5 2.85 -24.03 -3.46
CA ARG A 5 3.54 -22.82 -3.94
C ARG A 5 2.57 -21.80 -4.53
N GLN A 6 1.55 -22.25 -5.28
CA GLN A 6 0.53 -21.37 -5.83
C GLN A 6 -0.37 -20.79 -4.72
N ALA A 7 -0.73 -21.59 -3.72
CA ALA A 7 -1.50 -21.12 -2.56
C ALA A 7 -0.74 -20.05 -1.77
N TYR A 8 0.56 -20.22 -1.53
CA TYR A 8 1.40 -19.22 -0.86
C TYR A 8 1.56 -17.94 -1.68
N ALA A 9 1.78 -18.07 -3.00
CA ALA A 9 1.84 -16.93 -3.91
C ALA A 9 0.55 -16.11 -3.87
N LEU A 10 -0.61 -16.78 -3.88
CA LEU A 10 -1.91 -16.12 -3.77
C LEU A 10 -2.11 -15.47 -2.39
N ALA A 11 -1.65 -16.10 -1.30
CA ALA A 11 -1.69 -15.51 0.03
C ALA A 11 -0.90 -14.19 0.10
N HIS A 12 0.34 -14.19 -0.40
CA HIS A 12 1.17 -12.96 -0.52
C HIS A 12 0.49 -11.89 -1.36
N ALA A 13 -0.07 -12.28 -2.49
CA ALA A 13 -0.75 -11.36 -3.39
C ALA A 13 -1.99 -10.73 -2.74
N ARG A 14 -2.79 -11.53 -2.01
CA ARG A 14 -3.94 -11.04 -1.23
C ARG A 14 -3.52 -10.07 -0.15
N VAL A 15 -2.50 -10.40 0.64
CA VAL A 15 -2.05 -9.51 1.73
C VAL A 15 -1.51 -8.19 1.18
N ARG A 16 -0.82 -8.23 0.04
CA ARG A 16 -0.34 -7.02 -0.63
C ARG A 16 -1.48 -6.16 -1.16
N ALA A 17 -2.53 -6.78 -1.70
CA ALA A 17 -3.66 -6.07 -2.31
C ALA A 17 -4.66 -5.52 -1.28
N ALA A 18 -4.92 -6.26 -0.20
CA ALA A 18 -6.01 -6.00 0.74
C ALA A 18 -5.55 -5.70 2.18
N GLY A 19 -4.24 -5.77 2.47
CA GLY A 19 -3.70 -5.63 3.82
C GLY A 19 -3.62 -6.97 4.56
N PRO A 20 -3.24 -6.96 5.86
CA PRO A 20 -2.99 -8.17 6.65
C PRO A 20 -4.10 -9.23 6.53
N ALA A 21 -3.73 -10.49 6.29
CA ALA A 21 -4.70 -11.57 6.14
C ALA A 21 -5.16 -12.07 7.51
N ARG A 22 -6.47 -12.22 7.71
CA ARG A 22 -7.04 -12.85 8.90
C ARG A 22 -6.69 -14.34 8.94
N LEU A 23 -6.24 -14.82 10.10
CA LEU A 23 -5.94 -16.22 10.37
C LEU A 23 -6.82 -16.72 11.52
N GLY A 24 -7.36 -17.92 11.36
CA GLY A 24 -8.05 -18.63 12.44
C GLY A 24 -7.10 -19.03 13.57
N ALA A 25 -7.68 -19.44 14.70
CA ALA A 25 -6.89 -19.95 15.82
C ALA A 25 -6.04 -21.15 15.39
N GLY A 26 -4.74 -21.11 15.71
CA GLY A 26 -3.77 -22.17 15.37
C GLY A 26 -3.39 -22.27 13.88
N VAL A 27 -3.98 -21.47 12.99
CA VAL A 27 -3.60 -21.45 11.57
C VAL A 27 -2.25 -20.74 11.42
N ALA A 28 -1.28 -21.45 10.83
CA ALA A 28 0.04 -20.92 10.55
C ALA A 28 0.01 -19.89 9.41
N ALA A 29 0.91 -18.91 9.46
CA ALA A 29 1.12 -17.99 8.35
C ALA A 29 1.87 -18.70 7.19
N ALA A 30 1.65 -18.23 5.97
CA ALA A 30 2.41 -18.72 4.81
C ALA A 30 3.92 -18.38 4.97
N PRO A 31 4.84 -19.16 4.36
CA PRO A 31 6.26 -18.84 4.36
C PRO A 31 6.54 -17.40 3.90
N GLY A 32 7.45 -16.69 4.57
CA GLY A 32 7.71 -15.26 4.33
C GLY A 32 6.70 -14.31 4.95
N MET A 33 5.78 -14.79 5.79
CA MET A 33 4.88 -13.96 6.58
C MET A 33 5.10 -14.21 8.08
N LEU A 34 4.89 -13.16 8.86
CA LEU A 34 4.85 -13.18 10.31
C LEU A 34 3.41 -13.39 10.76
N ARG A 35 3.20 -14.31 11.72
CA ARG A 35 1.91 -14.47 12.39
C ARG A 35 1.85 -13.53 13.60
N LEU A 36 0.89 -12.63 13.58
CA LEU A 36 0.55 -11.76 14.70
C LEU A 36 -0.63 -12.35 15.45
N THR A 37 -0.40 -12.86 16.64
CA THR A 37 -1.42 -13.53 17.45
C THR A 37 -2.10 -12.55 18.37
N ARG A 38 -3.43 -12.64 18.47
CA ARG A 38 -4.27 -11.86 19.39
C ARG A 38 -4.59 -12.66 20.65
N PRO A 39 -5.08 -12.01 21.72
CA PRO A 39 -5.46 -12.71 22.96
C PRO A 39 -6.48 -13.83 22.77
N ASP A 40 -7.37 -13.71 21.78
CA ASP A 40 -8.37 -14.73 21.43
C ASP A 40 -7.81 -15.89 20.58
N SER A 41 -6.48 -15.99 20.46
CA SER A 41 -5.74 -16.95 19.64
C SER A 41 -5.92 -16.83 18.13
N THR A 42 -6.80 -15.96 17.63
CA THR A 42 -6.84 -15.58 16.21
C THR A 42 -5.59 -14.80 15.85
N GLY A 43 -5.33 -14.62 14.56
CA GLY A 43 -4.17 -13.85 14.15
C GLY A 43 -4.30 -13.10 12.84
N GLU A 44 -3.25 -12.37 12.52
CA GLU A 44 -3.06 -11.69 11.25
C GLU A 44 -1.73 -12.13 10.65
N ALA A 45 -1.71 -12.42 9.35
CA ALA A 45 -0.49 -12.66 8.60
C ALA A 45 -0.03 -11.36 7.92
N VAL A 46 1.23 -11.00 8.13
CA VAL A 46 1.87 -9.84 7.52
C VAL A 46 3.15 -10.26 6.81
N PRO A 47 3.40 -9.88 5.54
CA PRO A 47 4.61 -10.23 4.82
C PRO A 47 5.83 -9.60 5.49
N VAL A 48 6.87 -10.42 5.68
CA VAL A 48 8.16 -9.98 6.17
C VAL A 48 9.01 -9.55 4.99
N TRP A 49 9.87 -8.56 5.21
CA TRP A 49 10.85 -8.19 4.21
C TRP A 49 11.97 -9.22 4.13
N PRO A 50 12.47 -9.56 2.92
CA PRO A 50 13.61 -10.46 2.78
C PRO A 50 14.79 -9.94 3.61
N ASP A 51 15.44 -10.83 4.37
CA ASP A 51 16.62 -10.54 5.18
C ASP A 51 16.46 -9.34 6.15
N GLY A 52 15.23 -9.04 6.57
CA GLY A 52 14.93 -7.90 7.47
C GLY A 52 15.11 -6.52 6.82
N VAL A 53 15.43 -6.47 5.52
CA VAL A 53 15.71 -5.23 4.79
C VAL A 53 14.42 -4.44 4.59
N THR A 54 14.36 -3.21 5.09
CA THR A 54 13.16 -2.37 4.90
C THR A 54 13.23 -1.55 3.60
N PRO A 55 12.12 -0.93 3.16
CA PRO A 55 12.14 0.00 2.03
C PRO A 55 13.10 1.20 2.17
N SER A 56 13.69 1.45 3.35
CA SER A 56 14.77 2.44 3.52
C SER A 56 15.98 2.17 2.63
N LEU A 57 16.21 0.91 2.24
CA LEU A 57 17.28 0.53 1.33
C LEU A 57 17.19 1.26 -0.02
N LEU A 58 15.99 1.66 -0.45
CA LEU A 58 15.82 2.42 -1.69
C LEU A 58 16.57 3.75 -1.66
N ASP A 59 16.67 4.41 -0.50
CA ASP A 59 17.38 5.68 -0.35
C ASP A 59 18.89 5.48 -0.55
N GLU A 60 19.45 4.38 -0.06
CA GLU A 60 20.87 4.00 -0.23
C GLU A 60 21.22 3.82 -1.72
N HIS A 61 20.27 3.32 -2.51
CA HIS A 61 20.43 3.14 -3.96
C HIS A 61 19.90 4.32 -4.80
N GLN A 62 19.47 5.42 -4.16
CA GLN A 62 18.90 6.60 -4.82
C GLN A 62 17.75 6.23 -5.78
N VAL A 63 16.91 5.30 -5.35
CA VAL A 63 15.73 4.84 -6.09
C VAL A 63 14.50 5.50 -5.47
N PRO A 64 13.77 6.34 -6.20
CA PRO A 64 12.56 6.97 -5.66
C PRO A 64 11.50 5.91 -5.30
N PRO A 65 11.03 5.86 -4.04
CA PRO A 65 9.90 5.01 -3.68
C PRO A 65 8.60 5.54 -4.28
N VAL A 66 7.55 4.73 -4.30
CA VAL A 66 6.18 5.19 -4.58
C VAL A 66 5.85 6.39 -3.70
N SER A 67 5.42 7.49 -4.34
CA SER A 67 5.15 8.74 -3.63
C SER A 67 4.01 8.57 -2.62
N VAL A 68 4.26 8.97 -1.38
CA VAL A 68 3.23 9.12 -0.35
C VAL A 68 2.93 10.60 -0.21
N GLU A 69 1.68 10.99 -0.41
CA GLU A 69 1.25 12.38 -0.27
C GLU A 69 1.61 12.91 1.12
N ARG A 70 2.42 13.97 1.17
CA ARG A 70 2.84 14.62 2.42
C ARG A 70 3.42 13.60 3.42
N SER A 71 4.42 12.86 2.95
CA SER A 71 5.08 11.80 3.73
C SER A 71 5.67 12.30 5.05
N GLY A 72 6.15 13.55 5.10
CA GLY A 72 6.68 14.16 6.32
C GLY A 72 5.61 14.35 7.39
N GLU A 73 4.46 14.88 7.02
CA GLU A 73 3.33 15.10 7.92
C GLU A 73 2.69 13.76 8.33
N THR A 74 2.62 12.79 7.41
CA THR A 74 2.03 11.48 7.71
C THR A 74 2.92 10.71 8.70
N ARG A 75 4.25 10.82 8.56
CA ARG A 75 5.22 10.32 9.56
C ARG A 75 5.06 11.00 10.91
N ARG A 76 4.80 12.31 10.95
CA ARG A 76 4.56 13.04 12.22
C ARG A 76 3.26 12.59 12.92
N VAL A 77 2.20 12.29 12.17
CA VAL A 77 0.98 11.70 12.74
C VAL A 77 1.26 10.30 13.29
N LEU A 78 1.99 9.45 12.56
CA LEU A 78 2.40 8.14 13.08
C LEU A 78 3.27 8.26 14.34
N ALA A 79 4.18 9.23 14.40
CA ALA A 79 4.97 9.52 15.59
C ALA A 79 4.09 9.92 16.80
N ALA A 80 3.06 10.74 16.58
CA ALA A 80 2.10 11.10 17.62
C ALA A 80 1.28 9.88 18.10
N VAL A 81 0.86 9.00 17.18
CA VAL A 81 0.22 7.72 17.54
C VAL A 81 1.15 6.86 18.38
N LEU A 82 2.41 6.70 17.95
CA LEU A 82 3.43 5.95 18.67
C LEU A 82 3.62 6.49 20.09
N LYS A 83 3.72 7.82 20.27
CA LYS A 83 3.80 8.46 21.59
C LYS A 83 2.61 8.16 22.48
N CYS A 84 1.40 8.17 21.91
CA CYS A 84 0.18 7.95 22.68
C CYS A 84 -0.01 6.48 23.08
N CYS A 85 0.39 5.55 22.20
CA CYS A 85 0.13 4.12 22.35
C CYS A 85 1.29 3.35 23.00
N TRP A 86 2.56 3.74 22.78
CA TRP A 86 3.72 3.03 23.33
C TRP A 86 4.18 3.68 24.65
N ARG A 87 3.50 3.30 25.73
CA ARG A 87 3.70 3.90 27.07
C ARG A 87 4.85 3.28 27.83
N ASP A 88 4.92 1.95 27.82
CA ASP A 88 6.06 1.21 28.36
C ASP A 88 7.10 0.98 27.26
N LEU A 89 8.14 1.81 27.27
CA LEU A 89 9.24 1.72 26.30
C LEU A 89 10.12 0.47 26.48
N SER A 90 9.93 -0.31 27.56
CA SER A 90 10.68 -1.54 27.80
C SER A 90 10.13 -2.75 27.04
N VAL A 91 8.90 -2.66 26.53
CA VAL A 91 8.25 -3.71 25.75
C VAL A 91 8.19 -3.35 24.26
N ASP A 92 7.81 -4.33 23.43
CA ASP A 92 7.56 -4.12 22.01
C ASP A 92 6.50 -3.02 21.79
N PRO A 93 6.68 -2.11 20.81
CA PRO A 93 5.70 -1.08 20.53
C PRO A 93 4.34 -1.63 20.09
N TRP A 94 4.27 -2.79 19.43
CA TRP A 94 3.02 -3.37 18.95
C TRP A 94 2.41 -4.37 19.94
N PRO A 95 1.08 -4.35 20.16
CA PRO A 95 0.07 -3.42 19.62
C PRO A 95 0.00 -2.07 20.36
N GLY A 96 0.75 -1.93 21.47
CA GLY A 96 0.68 -0.78 22.36
C GLY A 96 -0.64 -0.73 23.14
N GLU A 97 -0.83 0.35 23.89
CA GLU A 97 -2.07 0.66 24.59
C GLU A 97 -3.00 1.53 23.72
N PRO A 98 -4.33 1.37 23.84
CA PRO A 98 -5.27 2.21 23.10
C PRO A 98 -5.20 3.67 23.55
N ALA A 99 -5.33 4.59 22.60
CA ALA A 99 -5.43 6.03 22.82
C ALA A 99 -6.64 6.61 22.09
N SER A 100 -7.21 7.72 22.57
CA SER A 100 -8.27 8.39 21.82
C SER A 100 -7.73 9.11 20.59
N VAL A 101 -8.54 9.22 19.53
CA VAL A 101 -8.22 10.02 18.34
C VAL A 101 -7.91 11.46 18.74
N GLU A 102 -8.65 12.04 19.69
CA GLU A 102 -8.43 13.42 20.15
C GLU A 102 -7.05 13.60 20.79
N LEU A 103 -6.63 12.67 21.66
CA LEU A 103 -5.30 12.71 22.29
C LEU A 103 -4.18 12.72 21.25
N VAL A 104 -4.32 11.90 20.20
CA VAL A 104 -3.36 11.85 19.09
C VAL A 104 -3.35 13.17 18.31
N LEU A 105 -4.52 13.75 18.03
CA LEU A 105 -4.63 15.01 17.30
C LEU A 105 -4.03 16.17 18.09
N ASP A 106 -4.23 16.22 19.41
CA ASP A 106 -3.65 17.24 20.28
C ASP A 106 -2.12 17.07 20.40
N THR A 107 -1.63 15.85 20.56
CA THR A 107 -0.19 15.55 20.56
C THR A 107 0.46 15.94 19.24
N TYR A 108 -0.21 15.68 18.10
CA TYR A 108 0.25 16.11 16.79
C TYR A 108 0.29 17.64 16.67
N ARG A 109 -0.73 18.33 17.18
CA ARG A 109 -0.86 19.80 17.19
C ARG A 109 0.32 20.44 17.91
N GLU A 110 0.65 19.93 19.09
CA GLU A 110 1.82 20.35 19.88
C GLU A 110 3.12 20.08 19.13
N LEU A 111 3.27 18.89 18.54
CA LEU A 111 4.47 18.50 17.79
C LEU A 111 4.78 19.45 16.62
N ILE A 112 3.74 19.97 15.95
CA ILE A 112 3.93 20.91 14.83
C ILE A 112 3.88 22.38 15.24
N GLY A 113 3.52 22.70 16.49
CA GLY A 113 3.39 24.06 16.99
C GLY A 113 2.35 24.91 16.24
N ARG A 114 1.30 24.29 15.69
CA ARG A 114 0.25 24.97 14.89
C ARG A 114 -1.13 24.56 15.35
N THR A 115 -2.05 25.51 15.45
CA THR A 115 -3.39 25.30 16.04
C THR A 115 -4.55 25.41 15.04
N ASP A 116 -4.27 25.48 13.73
CA ASP A 116 -5.30 25.66 12.72
C ASP A 116 -6.15 24.39 12.44
N ASP A 117 -7.47 24.55 12.36
CA ASP A 117 -8.44 23.46 12.09
C ASP A 117 -8.16 22.68 10.80
N LEU A 118 -7.53 23.34 9.83
CA LEU A 118 -7.07 22.74 8.59
C LEU A 118 -6.09 21.58 8.86
N MET A 119 -5.14 21.77 9.78
CA MET A 119 -4.16 20.75 10.15
C MET A 119 -4.79 19.59 10.91
N ARG A 120 -5.81 19.86 11.72
CA ARG A 120 -6.60 18.82 12.40
C ARG A 120 -7.36 17.93 11.42
N ASN A 121 -8.08 18.54 10.47
CA ASN A 121 -8.78 17.81 9.41
C ASN A 121 -7.81 17.01 8.54
N TRP A 122 -6.63 17.58 8.27
CA TRP A 122 -5.58 16.90 7.55
C TRP A 122 -5.05 15.68 8.32
N ALA A 123 -4.78 15.81 9.62
CA ALA A 123 -4.30 14.72 10.47
C ALA A 123 -5.31 13.57 10.58
N ARG A 124 -6.62 13.88 10.65
CA ARG A 124 -7.69 12.87 10.49
C ARG A 124 -7.62 12.14 9.15
N GLY A 125 -7.32 12.87 8.07
CA GLY A 125 -7.02 12.27 6.77
C GLY A 125 -5.80 11.34 6.81
N ALA A 126 -4.73 11.72 7.51
CA ALA A 126 -3.54 10.89 7.66
C ALA A 126 -3.79 9.63 8.49
N LEU A 127 -4.57 9.72 9.57
CA LEU A 127 -4.98 8.56 10.37
C LEU A 127 -5.73 7.53 9.54
N ARG A 128 -6.68 7.97 8.69
CA ARG A 128 -7.38 7.07 7.76
C ARG A 128 -6.40 6.39 6.80
N ARG A 129 -5.45 7.12 6.21
CA ARG A 129 -4.44 6.51 5.33
C ARG A 129 -3.53 5.52 6.05
N LEU A 130 -3.13 5.83 7.28
CA LEU A 130 -2.33 4.92 8.11
C LEU A 130 -3.14 3.67 8.48
N HIS A 131 -4.45 3.82 8.69
CA HIS A 131 -5.38 2.72 8.87
C HIS A 131 -5.49 1.83 7.62
N ASP A 132 -5.77 2.41 6.47
CA ASP A 132 -5.88 1.70 5.19
C ASP A 132 -4.59 0.97 4.81
N SER A 133 -3.45 1.45 5.31
CA SER A 133 -2.12 0.86 5.10
C SER A 133 -1.63 0.03 6.30
N ALA A 134 -2.49 -0.28 7.27
CA ALA A 134 -2.24 -1.14 8.43
C ALA A 134 -1.05 -0.71 9.33
N TRP A 135 -0.67 0.56 9.30
CA TRP A 135 0.27 1.15 10.26
C TRP A 135 -0.41 1.52 11.58
N VAL A 136 -1.72 1.76 11.53
CA VAL A 136 -2.55 2.14 12.67
C VAL A 136 -3.88 1.39 12.56
N ILE A 137 -4.54 1.14 13.69
CA ILE A 137 -5.95 0.73 13.70
C ILE A 137 -6.74 1.89 14.28
N VAL A 138 -7.77 2.35 13.56
CA VAL A 138 -8.69 3.38 14.04
C VAL A 138 -10.07 2.75 14.07
N ASP A 139 -10.68 2.69 15.25
CA ASP A 139 -12.01 2.13 15.44
C ASP A 139 -12.71 2.85 16.61
N ASP A 140 -13.98 3.19 16.43
CA ASP A 140 -14.83 3.89 17.42
C ASP A 140 -14.15 5.05 18.18
N GLY A 141 -13.41 5.91 17.46
CA GLY A 141 -12.69 7.05 18.06
C GLY A 141 -11.45 6.66 18.88
N VAL A 142 -11.05 5.40 18.87
CA VAL A 142 -9.84 4.85 19.48
C VAL A 142 -8.80 4.55 18.40
N VAL A 143 -7.53 4.66 18.78
CA VAL A 143 -6.36 4.43 17.94
C VAL A 143 -5.42 3.43 18.63
N LEU A 144 -4.90 2.49 17.85
CA LEU A 144 -3.89 1.49 18.24
C LEU A 144 -2.79 1.40 17.18
N LEU A 145 -1.62 0.88 17.54
CA LEU A 145 -0.58 0.59 16.55
C LEU A 145 -0.99 -0.60 15.69
N GLY A 146 -0.83 -0.45 14.38
CA GLY A 146 -1.28 -1.45 13.42
C GLY A 146 -0.29 -2.58 13.20
N PRO A 147 -0.72 -3.67 12.53
CA PRO A 147 0.10 -4.86 12.26
C PRO A 147 1.48 -4.59 11.65
N ARG A 148 1.64 -3.53 10.85
CA ARG A 148 2.94 -3.20 10.24
C ARG A 148 3.98 -2.71 11.25
N CYS A 149 3.56 -2.18 12.41
CA CYS A 149 4.48 -1.79 13.47
C CYS A 149 5.21 -2.99 14.08
N ALA A 150 4.60 -4.18 14.05
CA ALA A 150 5.25 -5.42 14.49
C ALA A 150 6.39 -5.88 13.55
N LEU A 151 6.53 -5.26 12.37
CA LEU A 151 7.64 -5.52 11.45
C LEU A 151 8.85 -4.61 11.68
N TRP A 152 8.81 -3.70 12.66
CA TRP A 152 9.98 -2.90 12.98
C TRP A 152 11.09 -3.82 13.53
N PRO A 153 12.31 -3.74 12.98
CA PRO A 153 13.42 -4.54 13.48
C PRO A 153 13.72 -4.16 14.94
N VAL A 154 14.03 -5.16 15.76
CA VAL A 154 14.34 -4.98 17.19
C VAL A 154 15.51 -4.02 17.37
N GLU A 155 16.46 -4.02 16.44
CA GLU A 155 17.63 -3.15 16.40
C GLU A 155 17.25 -1.67 16.25
N SER A 156 16.08 -1.38 15.69
CA SER A 156 15.55 -0.02 15.53
C SER A 156 14.85 0.49 16.80
N HIS A 157 14.54 -0.38 17.78
CA HIS A 157 13.75 0.00 18.95
C HIS A 157 14.43 1.09 19.78
N ALA A 158 15.74 1.04 19.97
CA ALA A 158 16.46 2.07 20.73
C ALA A 158 16.29 3.47 20.10
N GLN A 159 16.34 3.55 18.76
CA GLN A 159 16.14 4.80 18.03
C GLN A 159 14.69 5.29 18.12
N LEU A 160 13.72 4.36 18.06
CA LEU A 160 12.30 4.69 18.24
C LEU A 160 12.00 5.16 19.66
N GLN A 161 12.57 4.52 20.69
CA GLN A 161 12.44 4.96 22.08
C GLN A 161 12.96 6.38 22.26
N GLU A 162 14.13 6.68 21.71
CA GLU A 162 14.71 8.02 21.79
C GLU A 162 13.86 9.06 21.06
N LEU A 163 13.29 8.70 19.91
CA LEU A 163 12.32 9.55 19.22
C LEU A 163 11.12 9.83 20.13
N VAL A 164 10.51 8.81 20.73
CA VAL A 164 9.32 8.94 21.60
C VAL A 164 9.59 9.78 22.85
N ARG A 165 10.78 9.67 23.45
CA ARG A 165 11.19 10.51 24.59
C ARG A 165 11.28 12.00 24.23
N ARG A 166 11.57 12.34 22.98
CA ARG A 166 11.70 13.73 22.51
C ARG A 166 10.38 14.35 22.06
N LEU A 167 9.34 13.55 21.85
CA LEU A 167 8.02 14.05 21.44
C LEU A 167 7.32 14.73 22.63
N PRO A 168 6.44 15.71 22.38
CA PRO A 168 5.62 16.34 23.42
C PRO A 168 4.87 15.29 24.25
N GLU A 169 4.78 15.53 25.55
CA GLU A 169 4.03 14.64 26.44
C GLU A 169 2.53 14.88 26.26
N PRO A 170 1.74 13.83 25.95
CA PRO A 170 0.31 13.99 25.73
C PRO A 170 -0.37 14.41 27.03
N GLU A 171 -1.11 15.52 27.01
CA GLU A 171 -2.00 15.93 28.10
C GLU A 171 -3.16 14.94 28.21
N ARG A 172 -3.03 14.01 29.17
CA ARG A 172 -4.07 13.02 29.44
C ARG A 172 -4.98 13.59 30.51
N PRO A 173 -6.29 13.78 30.25
CA PRO A 173 -7.20 14.13 31.32
C PRO A 173 -7.11 13.04 32.39
N GLU A 174 -6.64 13.41 33.58
CA GLU A 174 -6.72 12.52 34.74
C GLU A 174 -8.21 12.18 34.91
N LEU A 175 -8.53 10.88 34.86
CA LEU A 175 -9.82 10.37 35.29
C LEU A 175 -9.92 10.63 36.80
N THR A 176 -10.31 11.85 37.15
CA THR A 176 -10.75 12.20 38.50
C THR A 176 -12.07 11.48 38.70
N VAL A 177 -12.02 10.35 39.41
CA VAL A 177 -13.20 9.75 39.99
C VAL A 177 -13.69 10.71 41.07
N VAL A 178 -14.50 11.68 40.68
CA VAL A 178 -15.24 12.52 41.62
C VAL A 178 -16.39 11.66 42.12
N GLY A 179 -16.29 11.22 43.37
CA GLY A 179 -17.38 10.55 44.06
C GLY A 179 -18.62 11.46 44.11
N ASP A 180 -19.76 10.84 43.82
CA ASP A 180 -21.14 11.31 44.00
C ASP A 180 -21.43 12.80 43.71
N ALA A 181 -21.96 13.05 42.49
CA ALA A 181 -23.31 13.60 42.31
C ALA A 181 -23.61 13.80 40.81
N ASP A 182 -24.68 13.15 40.35
CA ASP A 182 -25.52 13.43 39.17
C ASP A 182 -24.94 14.35 38.06
N ILE A 183 -24.30 13.73 37.07
CA ILE A 183 -24.24 14.26 35.70
C ILE A 183 -24.53 13.10 34.75
N VAL A 184 -25.55 13.27 33.91
CA VAL A 184 -25.92 12.36 32.82
C VAL A 184 -24.78 12.34 31.79
N ALA A 185 -23.86 11.39 31.95
CA ALA A 185 -22.86 11.05 30.95
C ALA A 185 -23.42 9.95 30.03
N VAL A 186 -23.65 10.27 28.75
CA VAL A 186 -23.81 9.25 27.72
C VAL A 186 -22.42 8.77 27.31
N ALA A 187 -21.83 7.95 28.17
CA ALA A 187 -20.75 7.04 27.83
C ALA A 187 -21.05 5.77 28.60
N GLY A 188 -21.65 4.80 27.91
CA GLY A 188 -21.90 3.48 28.51
C GLY A 188 -20.58 2.87 28.96
N PRO A 189 -20.57 2.11 30.07
CA PRO A 189 -19.35 1.50 30.58
C PRO A 189 -18.89 0.43 29.60
N HIS A 190 -17.86 0.74 28.81
CA HIS A 190 -17.07 -0.31 28.20
C HIS A 190 -16.24 -0.95 29.33
N PRO A 191 -16.33 -2.27 29.55
CA PRO A 191 -15.49 -2.91 30.56
C PRO A 191 -14.02 -2.59 30.25
N PRO A 192 -13.18 -2.36 31.27
CA PRO A 192 -11.76 -2.13 31.05
C PRO A 192 -11.21 -3.33 30.28
N ALA A 193 -10.78 -3.09 29.05
CA ALA A 193 -10.00 -4.06 28.31
C ALA A 193 -8.81 -4.45 29.20
N PRO A 194 -8.49 -5.75 29.33
CA PRO A 194 -7.44 -6.18 30.23
C PRO A 194 -6.14 -5.47 29.85
N ALA A 195 -5.57 -4.76 30.83
CA ALA A 195 -4.21 -4.25 30.75
C ALA A 195 -3.28 -5.43 30.43
N GLY A 196 -2.60 -5.37 29.29
CA GLY A 196 -1.67 -6.43 28.86
C GLY A 196 -2.21 -7.42 27.83
N ALA A 197 -3.07 -7.00 26.89
CA ALA A 197 -3.41 -7.77 25.69
C ALA A 197 -2.23 -7.82 24.70
N GLY A 198 -1.12 -8.45 25.11
CA GLY A 198 0.10 -8.57 24.33
C GLY A 198 -0.14 -9.42 23.09
N GLY A 199 -0.12 -8.78 21.93
CA GLY A 199 -0.02 -9.51 20.68
C GLY A 199 1.35 -10.18 20.60
N ARG A 200 1.41 -11.42 20.09
CA ARG A 200 2.68 -12.14 19.90
C ARG A 200 3.01 -12.26 18.43
N ALA A 201 4.18 -11.75 18.04
CA ALA A 201 4.79 -12.01 16.75
C ALA A 201 5.48 -13.37 16.76
N GLU A 202 5.04 -14.30 15.91
CA GLU A 202 5.61 -15.64 15.76
C GLU A 202 6.16 -15.82 14.35
N GLY A 203 7.49 -16.02 14.28
CA GLY A 203 8.27 -16.56 13.16
C GLY A 203 7.90 -16.08 11.75
N GLY A 204 8.76 -15.24 11.15
CA GLY A 204 8.85 -15.14 9.70
C GLY A 204 9.77 -16.24 9.19
N ALA A 205 9.24 -17.32 8.62
CA ALA A 205 10.10 -18.32 7.99
C ALA A 205 10.95 -17.66 6.90
N ALA A 206 12.23 -18.02 6.82
CA ALA A 206 13.15 -17.49 5.84
C ALA A 206 12.78 -18.01 4.43
N GLU A 207 11.87 -17.28 3.80
CA GLU A 207 11.14 -17.66 2.57
C GLU A 207 12.08 -18.02 1.41
N PHE A 208 13.28 -17.46 1.42
CA PHE A 208 14.23 -17.54 0.31
C PHE A 208 15.53 -18.25 0.68
N ASP A 209 15.67 -18.82 1.88
CA ASP A 209 16.93 -19.41 2.33
C ASP A 209 17.45 -20.48 1.37
N ASP A 210 16.58 -21.32 0.83
CA ASP A 210 16.95 -22.33 -0.16
C ASP A 210 17.44 -21.76 -1.51
N LEU A 211 16.98 -20.56 -1.88
CA LEU A 211 17.47 -19.84 -3.06
C LEU A 211 18.77 -19.09 -2.77
N LEU A 212 18.91 -18.57 -1.55
CA LEU A 212 19.99 -17.65 -1.18
C LEU A 212 21.21 -18.37 -0.58
N SER A 213 21.05 -19.57 -0.01
CA SER A 213 22.13 -20.29 0.68
C SER A 213 23.33 -20.65 -0.21
N GLY A 214 23.13 -20.69 -1.53
CA GLY A 214 24.19 -20.96 -2.51
C GLY A 214 25.05 -19.74 -2.87
N TYR A 215 24.69 -18.55 -2.38
CA TYR A 215 25.37 -17.30 -2.68
C TYR A 215 26.23 -16.83 -1.51
N ASP A 216 27.29 -16.08 -1.82
CA ASP A 216 28.01 -15.31 -0.81
C ASP A 216 27.17 -14.12 -0.34
N GLU A 217 27.56 -13.52 0.78
CA GLU A 217 26.82 -12.43 1.41
C GLU A 217 26.66 -11.23 0.46
N ARG A 218 27.66 -10.97 -0.38
CA ARG A 218 27.61 -9.88 -1.37
C ARG A 218 26.52 -10.12 -2.41
N ARG A 219 26.49 -11.29 -3.04
CA ARG A 219 25.49 -11.62 -4.08
C ARG A 219 24.10 -11.73 -3.49
N ARG A 220 23.98 -12.24 -2.26
CA ARG A 220 22.73 -12.24 -1.50
C ARG A 220 22.20 -10.82 -1.30
N ALA A 221 23.04 -9.90 -0.83
CA ALA A 221 22.67 -8.49 -0.68
C ALA A 221 22.27 -7.84 -2.02
N GLU A 222 22.97 -8.16 -3.12
CA GLU A 222 22.62 -7.67 -4.46
C GLU A 222 21.24 -8.18 -4.94
N LEU A 223 20.88 -9.44 -4.64
CA LEU A 223 19.58 -10.03 -4.95
C LEU A 223 18.45 -9.36 -4.13
N VAL A 224 18.65 -9.20 -2.82
CA VAL A 224 17.67 -8.55 -1.94
C VAL A 224 17.48 -7.08 -2.33
N ALA A 225 18.56 -6.35 -2.63
CA ALA A 225 18.48 -4.98 -3.10
C ALA A 225 17.69 -4.84 -4.40
N ALA A 226 17.95 -5.72 -5.38
CA ALA A 226 17.20 -5.74 -6.63
C ALA A 226 15.72 -6.10 -6.41
N PHE A 227 15.43 -7.06 -5.54
CA PHE A 227 14.07 -7.43 -5.14
C PHE A 227 13.31 -6.24 -4.55
N MET A 228 13.92 -5.54 -3.57
CA MET A 228 13.32 -4.36 -2.96
C MET A 228 13.10 -3.24 -3.98
N ALA A 229 14.08 -3.00 -4.86
CA ALA A 229 13.98 -2.01 -5.92
C ALA A 229 12.81 -2.28 -6.87
N VAL A 230 12.69 -3.47 -7.45
CA VAL A 230 11.62 -3.75 -8.41
C VAL A 230 10.23 -3.79 -7.75
N GLU A 231 10.15 -4.20 -6.48
CA GLU A 231 8.89 -4.27 -5.73
C GLU A 231 8.39 -2.91 -5.21
N HIS A 232 9.28 -1.97 -4.89
CA HIS A 232 8.92 -0.74 -4.16
C HIS A 232 9.25 0.57 -4.87
N ALA A 233 10.04 0.56 -5.94
CA ALA A 233 10.27 1.76 -6.74
C ALA A 233 8.97 2.28 -7.36
N ALA A 234 8.86 3.61 -7.49
CA ALA A 234 7.78 4.24 -8.25
C ALA A 234 7.90 3.90 -9.75
N GLU A 235 9.12 3.98 -10.27
CA GLU A 235 9.43 3.86 -11.69
C GLU A 235 10.25 2.59 -11.99
N PRO A 236 10.19 2.05 -13.22
CA PRO A 236 11.10 0.99 -13.64
C PRO A 236 12.57 1.38 -13.45
N VAL A 237 13.30 0.52 -12.72
CA VAL A 237 14.69 0.76 -12.33
C VAL A 237 15.65 0.37 -13.46
N PRO A 238 16.69 1.17 -13.75
CA PRO A 238 17.69 0.81 -14.76
C PRO A 238 18.47 -0.44 -14.37
N GLU A 239 18.66 -1.37 -15.31
CA GLU A 239 19.39 -2.61 -15.04
C GLU A 239 20.83 -2.37 -14.59
N VAL A 240 21.47 -1.32 -15.11
CA VAL A 240 22.84 -0.92 -14.76
C VAL A 240 23.05 -0.63 -13.27
N ARG A 241 21.99 -0.30 -12.52
CA ARG A 241 22.09 0.00 -11.08
C ARG A 241 22.17 -1.24 -10.20
N PHE A 242 21.76 -2.41 -10.70
CA PHE A 242 21.69 -3.63 -9.90
C PHE A 242 22.31 -4.80 -10.67
N ALA A 243 23.39 -5.38 -10.13
CA ALA A 243 24.06 -6.52 -10.75
C ALA A 243 23.09 -7.70 -10.98
N ALA A 244 22.18 -7.94 -10.02
CA ALA A 244 21.16 -8.96 -10.12
C ALA A 244 20.13 -8.74 -11.25
N LEU A 245 20.02 -7.53 -11.80
CA LEU A 245 19.21 -7.27 -12.99
C LEU A 245 19.98 -7.46 -14.30
N ARG A 246 21.31 -7.28 -14.30
CA ARG A 246 22.15 -7.47 -15.49
C ARG A 246 22.50 -8.93 -15.73
N ASP A 247 22.97 -9.60 -14.68
CA ASP A 247 23.42 -10.99 -14.74
C ASP A 247 22.21 -11.93 -14.96
N PRO A 248 22.17 -12.73 -16.04
CA PRO A 248 21.06 -13.63 -16.32
C PRO A 248 20.78 -14.68 -15.25
N ALA A 249 21.82 -15.18 -14.57
CA ALA A 249 21.67 -16.20 -13.53
C ALA A 249 21.09 -15.58 -12.25
N LEU A 250 21.60 -14.43 -11.82
CA LEU A 250 21.02 -13.70 -10.68
C LEU A 250 19.59 -13.22 -10.99
N ARG A 251 19.34 -12.78 -12.22
CA ARG A 251 17.99 -12.35 -12.65
C ARG A 251 17.00 -13.52 -12.64
N HIS A 252 17.45 -14.73 -12.97
CA HIS A 252 16.62 -15.93 -12.84
C HIS A 252 16.23 -16.18 -11.39
N THR A 253 17.20 -16.16 -10.46
CA THR A 253 16.94 -16.30 -9.01
C THR A 253 16.00 -15.21 -8.49
N LEU A 254 16.21 -13.96 -8.90
CA LEU A 254 15.30 -12.86 -8.57
C LEU A 254 13.87 -13.12 -9.08
N GLY A 255 13.73 -13.67 -10.28
CA GLY A 255 12.44 -14.11 -10.84
C GLY A 255 11.78 -15.19 -9.99
N GLU A 256 12.55 -16.15 -9.48
CA GLU A 256 12.03 -17.19 -8.59
C GLU A 256 11.59 -16.66 -7.22
N MET A 257 12.34 -15.69 -6.66
CA MET A 257 11.95 -14.97 -5.43
C MET A 257 10.61 -14.25 -5.63
N LEU A 258 10.47 -13.50 -6.73
CA LEU A 258 9.21 -12.82 -7.08
C LEU A 258 8.05 -13.80 -7.26
N ALA A 259 8.29 -14.93 -7.93
CA ALA A 259 7.26 -15.93 -8.19
C ALA A 259 6.67 -16.52 -6.90
N ARG A 260 7.46 -16.66 -5.81
CA ARG A 260 6.95 -17.12 -4.50
C ARG A 260 5.94 -16.16 -3.89
N ARG A 261 5.99 -14.88 -4.26
CA ARG A 261 5.02 -13.85 -3.84
C ARG A 261 3.93 -13.57 -4.88
N GLY A 262 3.79 -14.42 -5.89
CA GLY A 262 2.84 -14.24 -6.99
C GLY A 262 3.18 -13.07 -7.92
N ARG A 263 4.46 -12.68 -7.94
CA ARG A 263 4.98 -11.57 -8.73
C ARG A 263 5.78 -12.12 -9.91
N THR A 264 5.84 -11.34 -10.98
CA THR A 264 6.72 -11.60 -12.12
C THR A 264 7.57 -10.37 -12.41
N LEU A 265 8.79 -10.61 -12.88
CA LEU A 265 9.66 -9.56 -13.37
C LEU A 265 9.15 -9.05 -14.74
N ILE A 266 9.13 -7.73 -14.92
CA ILE A 266 8.63 -7.06 -16.12
C ILE A 266 9.74 -6.16 -16.67
N GLN A 267 10.07 -6.37 -17.94
CA GLN A 267 11.06 -5.57 -18.66
C GLN A 267 10.40 -4.42 -19.42
N HIS A 268 11.00 -3.23 -19.28
CA HIS A 268 10.71 -2.02 -20.04
C HIS A 268 12.01 -1.53 -20.70
N ARG A 269 12.36 -2.10 -21.86
CA ARG A 269 13.68 -1.89 -22.50
C ARG A 269 14.82 -2.30 -21.55
N GLU A 270 15.70 -1.37 -21.17
CA GLU A 270 16.83 -1.61 -20.23
C GLU A 270 16.45 -1.33 -18.76
N ARG A 271 15.14 -1.31 -18.47
CA ARG A 271 14.61 -1.06 -17.14
C ARG A 271 13.71 -2.20 -16.69
N TRP A 272 13.62 -2.38 -15.38
CA TRP A 272 12.91 -3.50 -14.78
C TRP A 272 11.96 -3.02 -13.68
N THR A 273 10.82 -3.69 -13.55
CA THR A 273 9.90 -3.57 -12.43
C THR A 273 9.28 -4.94 -12.18
N SER A 274 8.41 -5.05 -11.19
CA SER A 274 7.62 -6.26 -10.96
C SER A 274 6.12 -5.99 -11.10
N GLY A 275 5.38 -7.01 -11.50
CA GLY A 275 3.92 -7.02 -11.57
C GLY A 275 3.33 -8.28 -10.98
N TYR A 276 2.00 -8.37 -10.92
CA TYR A 276 1.36 -9.65 -10.59
C TYR A 276 1.48 -10.59 -11.77
N ASP A 277 1.76 -11.86 -11.48
CA ASP A 277 1.59 -12.92 -12.47
C ASP A 277 0.13 -12.94 -12.97
N ASP A 278 -0.07 -13.26 -14.26
CA ASP A 278 -1.40 -13.16 -14.88
C ASP A 278 -2.41 -14.16 -14.31
N ALA A 279 -1.97 -15.34 -13.85
CA ALA A 279 -2.84 -16.31 -13.20
C ALA A 279 -3.21 -15.85 -11.78
N VAL A 280 -2.23 -15.35 -11.04
CA VAL A 280 -2.47 -14.77 -9.70
C VAL A 280 -3.40 -13.56 -9.77
N ALA A 281 -3.20 -12.68 -10.76
CA ALA A 281 -4.07 -11.52 -10.99
C ALA A 281 -5.51 -11.93 -11.34
N ALA A 282 -5.70 -12.99 -12.12
CA ALA A 282 -7.02 -13.51 -12.46
C ALA A 282 -7.75 -14.07 -11.22
N GLU A 283 -7.05 -14.85 -10.40
CA GLU A 283 -7.57 -15.39 -9.13
C GLU A 283 -7.92 -14.27 -8.13
N LEU A 284 -7.07 -13.24 -8.03
CA LEU A 284 -7.37 -12.06 -7.21
C LEU A 284 -8.60 -11.30 -7.72
N GLY A 285 -8.77 -11.18 -9.04
CA GLY A 285 -9.90 -10.47 -9.64
C GLY A 285 -11.23 -11.24 -9.54
N GLY A 286 -11.19 -12.57 -9.49
CA GLY A 286 -12.37 -13.43 -9.35
C GLY A 286 -12.83 -13.67 -7.91
N ALA A 287 -11.97 -13.43 -6.91
CA ALA A 287 -12.33 -13.59 -5.50
C ALA A 287 -13.25 -12.45 -5.03
N GLU A 288 -14.48 -12.80 -4.61
CA GLU A 288 -15.43 -11.88 -3.99
C GLU A 288 -14.76 -11.07 -2.86
N GLY A 289 -14.96 -9.75 -2.87
CA GLY A 289 -14.40 -8.85 -1.85
C GLY A 289 -12.94 -8.44 -2.04
N THR A 290 -12.26 -8.87 -3.12
CA THR A 290 -10.83 -8.50 -3.38
C THR A 290 -10.67 -7.33 -4.35
N THR A 291 -11.75 -6.83 -4.97
CA THR A 291 -11.69 -5.59 -5.75
C THR A 291 -11.51 -4.41 -4.81
N SER A 292 -10.28 -3.92 -4.68
CA SER A 292 -9.95 -2.79 -3.80
C SER A 292 -10.57 -1.46 -4.24
N LEU A 293 -10.97 -1.34 -5.51
CA LEU A 293 -11.62 -0.13 -6.04
C LEU A 293 -13.13 -0.28 -6.05
N GLY A 294 -13.84 0.67 -5.47
CA GLY A 294 -15.28 0.85 -5.57
C GLY A 294 -15.72 1.28 -6.98
N VAL A 295 -17.03 1.28 -7.20
CA VAL A 295 -17.65 1.60 -8.51
C VAL A 295 -17.22 3.00 -8.98
N SER A 296 -17.23 3.98 -8.09
CA SER A 296 -16.93 5.38 -8.38
C SER A 296 -15.46 5.57 -8.76
N GLU A 297 -14.54 4.90 -8.07
CA GLU A 297 -13.11 4.92 -8.42
C GLU A 297 -12.86 4.26 -9.77
N ARG A 298 -13.52 3.14 -10.07
CA ARG A 298 -13.41 2.51 -11.39
C ARG A 298 -13.95 3.41 -12.49
N ALA A 299 -15.11 4.04 -12.30
CA ALA A 299 -15.69 4.95 -13.28
C ALA A 299 -14.77 6.15 -13.56
N VAL A 300 -14.24 6.79 -12.51
CA VAL A 300 -13.31 7.92 -12.64
C VAL A 300 -12.00 7.48 -13.29
N LEU A 301 -11.45 6.33 -12.91
CA LEU A 301 -10.23 5.78 -13.54
C LEU A 301 -10.46 5.54 -15.03
N THR A 302 -11.59 4.93 -15.41
CA THR A 302 -11.94 4.72 -16.81
C THR A 302 -12.02 6.03 -17.58
N LEU A 303 -12.66 7.08 -17.03
CA LEU A 303 -12.69 8.40 -17.67
C LEU A 303 -11.29 8.96 -17.88
N VAL A 304 -10.42 8.92 -16.85
CA VAL A 304 -9.02 9.36 -17.00
C VAL A 304 -8.32 8.57 -18.10
N LEU A 305 -8.48 7.24 -18.16
CA LEU A 305 -7.86 6.41 -19.20
C LEU A 305 -8.41 6.69 -20.59
N VAL A 306 -9.71 6.97 -20.74
CA VAL A 306 -10.29 7.30 -22.04
C VAL A 306 -9.67 8.59 -22.59
N HIS A 307 -9.64 9.65 -21.79
CA HIS A 307 -9.18 10.96 -22.24
C HIS A 307 -7.65 11.08 -22.31
N SER A 308 -6.90 10.40 -21.44
CA SER A 308 -5.44 10.43 -21.47
C SER A 308 -4.81 9.35 -22.35
N VAL A 309 -5.47 8.22 -22.58
CA VAL A 309 -4.86 7.08 -23.29
C VAL A 309 -5.62 6.70 -24.55
N ALA A 310 -6.93 6.44 -24.45
CA ALA A 310 -7.70 5.92 -25.58
C ALA A 310 -7.79 6.92 -26.74
N ILE A 311 -8.21 8.15 -26.44
CA ILE A 311 -8.37 9.22 -27.45
C ILE A 311 -7.01 9.57 -28.08
N PRO A 312 -5.94 9.92 -27.30
CA PRO A 312 -4.65 10.24 -27.90
C PRO A 312 -4.06 9.08 -28.73
N ARG A 313 -4.29 7.82 -28.33
CA ARG A 313 -3.84 6.67 -29.12
C ARG A 313 -4.61 6.53 -30.42
N ALA A 314 -5.93 6.72 -30.41
CA ALA A 314 -6.75 6.70 -31.62
C ALA A 314 -6.35 7.82 -32.60
N GLU A 315 -5.87 8.95 -32.09
CA GLU A 315 -5.34 10.08 -32.87
C GLU A 315 -3.87 9.88 -33.31
N GLY A 316 -3.22 8.78 -32.91
CA GLY A 316 -1.82 8.49 -33.25
C GLY A 316 -0.78 9.29 -32.43
N LEU A 317 -1.21 9.97 -31.36
CA LEU A 317 -0.35 10.76 -30.47
C LEU A 317 0.35 9.92 -29.40
N LEU A 318 -0.15 8.72 -29.11
CA LEU A 318 0.40 7.80 -28.12
C LEU A 318 0.72 6.44 -28.74
N PRO A 319 1.92 5.86 -28.50
CA PRO A 319 2.25 4.51 -28.98
C PRO A 319 1.29 3.44 -28.43
N GLU A 320 1.11 2.36 -29.19
CA GLU A 320 0.15 1.29 -28.87
C GLU A 320 0.39 0.64 -27.48
N ASP A 321 1.66 0.41 -27.14
CA ASP A 321 2.04 -0.24 -25.86
C ASP A 321 2.33 0.73 -24.70
N SER A 322 2.24 2.05 -24.93
CA SER A 322 2.56 3.06 -23.92
C SER A 322 1.35 3.39 -23.06
N TRP A 323 1.47 3.20 -21.75
CA TRP A 323 0.48 3.67 -20.75
C TRP A 323 0.91 4.95 -20.05
N LEU A 324 2.10 5.46 -20.36
CA LEU A 324 2.55 6.77 -19.92
C LEU A 324 2.07 7.81 -20.92
N SER A 325 0.99 8.49 -20.55
CA SER A 325 0.45 9.56 -21.39
C SER A 325 0.99 10.93 -20.99
N PRO A 326 1.50 11.72 -21.95
CA PRO A 326 1.76 13.14 -21.75
C PRO A 326 0.50 14.01 -21.87
N HIS A 327 -0.68 13.41 -22.11
CA HIS A 327 -1.94 14.10 -22.33
C HIS A 327 -2.81 14.04 -21.06
N PRO A 328 -2.77 15.05 -20.19
CA PRO A 328 -3.57 15.05 -18.96
C PRO A 328 -5.05 15.21 -19.27
N THR A 329 -5.90 14.50 -18.53
CA THR A 329 -7.35 14.73 -18.50
C THR A 329 -7.67 15.89 -17.55
N PRO A 330 -8.18 17.03 -18.05
CA PRO A 330 -8.52 18.17 -17.19
C PRO A 330 -9.66 17.83 -16.22
N VAL A 331 -9.67 18.45 -15.04
CA VAL A 331 -10.74 18.21 -14.05
C VAL A 331 -12.11 18.63 -14.57
N ASP A 332 -12.17 19.70 -15.36
CA ASP A 332 -13.42 20.17 -15.95
C ASP A 332 -13.98 19.17 -16.96
N GLU A 333 -13.11 18.44 -17.66
CA GLU A 333 -13.52 17.38 -18.56
C GLU A 333 -14.12 16.19 -17.78
N LEU A 334 -13.49 15.80 -16.66
CA LEU A 334 -14.06 14.79 -15.77
C LEU A 334 -15.43 15.21 -15.22
N ARG A 335 -15.59 16.49 -14.86
CA ARG A 335 -16.85 17.04 -14.36
C ARG A 335 -17.96 17.05 -15.41
N ARG A 336 -17.63 17.23 -16.68
CA ARG A 336 -18.61 17.18 -17.79
C ARG A 336 -19.12 15.77 -18.06
N HIS A 337 -18.25 14.76 -17.93
CA HIS A 337 -18.55 13.39 -18.34
C HIS A 337 -18.94 12.45 -17.20
N THR A 338 -18.69 12.82 -15.95
CA THR A 338 -19.12 12.02 -14.79
C THR A 338 -20.58 12.25 -14.44
N GLN A 339 -21.24 11.21 -13.94
CA GLN A 339 -22.55 11.30 -13.28
C GLN A 339 -22.42 11.39 -11.75
N LEU A 340 -21.20 11.34 -11.22
CA LEU A 340 -20.94 11.39 -9.79
C LEU A 340 -21.09 12.83 -9.26
N PRO A 341 -21.62 13.01 -8.03
CA PRO A 341 -21.52 14.27 -7.31
C PRO A 341 -20.05 14.74 -7.20
N ILE A 342 -19.83 16.06 -7.19
CA ILE A 342 -18.47 16.66 -7.16
C ILE A 342 -17.65 16.12 -5.98
N GLY A 343 -18.24 16.03 -4.79
CA GLY A 343 -17.54 15.51 -3.61
C GLY A 343 -17.10 14.06 -3.74
N GLU A 344 -17.88 13.24 -4.46
CA GLU A 344 -17.56 11.83 -4.71
C GLU A 344 -16.49 11.68 -5.79
N LEU A 345 -16.53 12.50 -6.85
CA LEU A 345 -15.47 12.61 -7.84
C LEU A 345 -14.12 12.98 -7.17
N GLU A 346 -14.12 14.00 -6.32
CA GLU A 346 -12.92 14.45 -5.61
C GLU A 346 -12.41 13.41 -4.60
N ALA A 347 -13.31 12.66 -3.96
CA ALA A 347 -12.93 11.53 -3.12
C ALA A 347 -12.26 10.42 -3.95
N ALA A 348 -12.88 10.00 -5.07
CA ALA A 348 -12.34 8.99 -5.97
C ALA A 348 -10.97 9.39 -6.55
N LEU A 349 -10.81 10.63 -7.01
CA LEU A 349 -9.53 11.15 -7.51
C LEU A 349 -8.44 11.11 -6.44
N ARG A 350 -8.78 11.43 -5.18
CA ARG A 350 -7.84 11.29 -4.06
C ARG A 350 -7.49 9.83 -3.81
N SER A 351 -8.46 8.92 -3.73
CA SER A 351 -8.21 7.48 -3.53
C SER A 351 -7.31 6.91 -4.63
N LEU A 352 -7.61 7.18 -5.90
CA LEU A 352 -6.84 6.71 -7.05
C LEU A 352 -5.40 7.26 -7.05
N ARG A 353 -5.21 8.53 -6.66
CA ARG A 353 -3.87 9.10 -6.47
C ARG A 353 -3.09 8.40 -5.38
N HIS A 354 -3.74 8.13 -4.25
CA HIS A 354 -3.11 7.42 -3.12
C HIS A 354 -2.73 5.99 -3.49
N ALA A 355 -3.53 5.33 -4.33
CA ALA A 355 -3.21 4.02 -4.89
C ALA A 355 -2.10 4.07 -5.97
N GLY A 356 -1.69 5.26 -6.42
CA GLY A 356 -0.72 5.43 -7.52
C GLY A 356 -1.28 5.03 -8.90
N LEU A 357 -2.60 4.91 -9.02
CA LEU A 357 -3.28 4.59 -10.27
C LEU A 357 -3.41 5.81 -11.18
N ILE A 358 -3.42 7.02 -10.62
CA ILE A 358 -3.34 8.26 -11.39
C ILE A 358 -2.28 9.19 -10.80
N GLY A 359 -1.62 9.95 -11.67
CA GLY A 359 -0.78 11.09 -11.32
C GLY A 359 -1.50 12.40 -11.59
N GLN A 360 -1.17 13.46 -10.84
CA GLN A 360 -1.63 14.81 -11.15
C GLN A 360 -0.49 15.59 -11.79
N VAL A 361 -0.69 16.07 -13.00
CA VAL A 361 0.23 16.99 -13.68
C VAL A 361 -0.24 18.41 -13.39
N LYS A 362 0.63 19.20 -12.78
CA LYS A 362 0.40 20.65 -12.66
C LYS A 362 0.86 21.30 -13.96
N ALA A 363 -0.07 21.86 -14.72
CA ALA A 363 0.29 22.82 -15.75
C ALA A 363 0.34 24.21 -15.09
N GLY A 364 1.27 25.07 -15.49
CA GLY A 364 1.51 26.37 -14.86
C GLY A 364 0.28 27.29 -14.87
N GLU A 365 0.08 28.03 -15.96
CA GLU A 365 -1.10 28.90 -16.15
C GLU A 365 -2.32 28.15 -16.71
N GLU A 366 -2.13 26.97 -17.30
CA GLU A 366 -3.22 26.10 -17.76
C GLU A 366 -3.80 25.27 -16.60
N ALA A 367 -5.07 24.89 -16.71
CA ALA A 367 -5.69 23.94 -15.80
C ALA A 367 -4.95 22.60 -15.89
N GLY A 368 -4.22 22.22 -14.84
CA GLY A 368 -3.60 20.90 -14.73
C GLY A 368 -4.62 19.76 -14.85
N GLY A 369 -4.14 18.51 -14.87
CA GLY A 369 -5.02 17.36 -15.03
C GLY A 369 -4.43 16.06 -14.54
N TYR A 370 -5.09 14.96 -14.89
CA TYR A 370 -4.77 13.63 -14.40
C TYR A 370 -4.27 12.74 -15.54
N VAL A 371 -3.22 11.98 -15.26
CA VAL A 371 -2.62 10.99 -16.17
C VAL A 371 -2.56 9.63 -15.48
N PRO A 372 -2.35 8.52 -16.22
CA PRO A 372 -2.11 7.23 -15.60
C PRO A 372 -0.91 7.29 -14.66
N GLY A 373 -1.02 6.65 -13.50
CA GLY A 373 0.02 6.64 -12.48
C GLY A 373 1.02 5.48 -12.64
N PRO A 374 2.03 5.42 -11.76
CA PRO A 374 3.13 4.45 -11.84
C PRO A 374 2.68 2.98 -11.77
N GLN A 375 1.51 2.66 -11.23
CA GLN A 375 1.01 1.27 -11.20
C GLN A 375 0.86 0.66 -12.60
N PHE A 376 0.67 1.47 -13.65
CA PHE A 376 0.56 0.98 -15.02
C PHE A 376 1.86 0.38 -15.58
N HIS A 377 3.01 0.73 -15.00
CA HIS A 377 4.28 0.06 -15.31
C HIS A 377 4.30 -1.40 -14.89
N ARG A 378 3.49 -1.76 -13.90
CA ARG A 378 3.48 -3.07 -13.27
C ARG A 378 2.53 -4.04 -13.96
N LEU A 379 1.91 -3.63 -15.06
CA LEU A 379 1.08 -4.51 -15.89
C LEU A 379 1.96 -5.38 -16.80
N THR A 380 1.74 -6.69 -16.75
CA THR A 380 2.34 -7.63 -17.72
C THR A 380 1.92 -7.26 -19.14
N PRO A 381 2.64 -7.70 -20.19
CA PRO A 381 2.21 -7.51 -21.56
C PRO A 381 0.79 -8.04 -21.84
N ALA A 382 0.40 -9.17 -21.22
CA ALA A 382 -0.95 -9.71 -21.39
C ALA A 382 -2.00 -8.87 -20.65
N ALA A 383 -1.71 -8.41 -19.42
CA ALA A 383 -2.59 -7.51 -18.68
C ALA A 383 -2.80 -6.17 -19.41
N ARG A 384 -1.74 -5.58 -19.98
CA ARG A 384 -1.83 -4.37 -20.82
C ARG A 384 -2.74 -4.58 -22.03
N ARG A 385 -2.59 -5.69 -22.75
CA ARG A 385 -3.46 -6.02 -23.89
C ARG A 385 -4.92 -6.20 -23.47
N ARG A 386 -5.19 -6.92 -22.37
CA ARG A 386 -6.55 -7.08 -21.85
C ARG A 386 -7.17 -5.74 -21.48
N LEU A 387 -6.43 -4.89 -20.76
CA LEU A 387 -6.90 -3.56 -20.38
C LEU A 387 -7.13 -2.67 -21.60
N GLN A 388 -6.29 -2.80 -22.64
CA GLN A 388 -6.49 -2.10 -23.90
C GLN A 388 -7.78 -2.52 -24.61
N GLU A 389 -8.09 -3.81 -24.63
CA GLU A 389 -9.37 -4.32 -25.15
C GLU A 389 -10.57 -3.74 -24.38
N GLU A 390 -10.52 -3.75 -23.04
CA GLU A 390 -11.58 -3.14 -22.21
C GLU A 390 -11.74 -1.65 -22.51
N LEU A 391 -10.63 -0.94 -22.70
CA LEU A 391 -10.65 0.49 -22.98
C LEU A 391 -11.25 0.81 -24.35
N ILE A 392 -10.98 -0.03 -25.36
CA ILE A 392 -11.62 0.05 -26.68
C ILE A 392 -13.14 -0.13 -26.55
N LEU A 393 -13.56 -1.16 -25.80
CA LEU A 393 -14.99 -1.44 -25.57
C LEU A 393 -15.67 -0.29 -24.82
N ALA A 394 -14.98 0.34 -23.86
CA ALA A 394 -15.50 1.47 -23.10
C ALA A 394 -15.58 2.77 -23.92
N ALA A 395 -14.55 3.09 -24.71
CA ALA A 395 -14.46 4.35 -25.45
C ALA A 395 -15.31 4.34 -26.74
N GLY A 396 -15.47 3.18 -27.38
CA GLY A 396 -16.14 3.06 -28.68
C GLY A 396 -16.77 1.70 -28.89
N PRO A 397 -17.84 1.34 -28.13
CA PRO A 397 -18.44 0.01 -28.17
C PRO A 397 -18.99 -0.40 -29.54
N ASN A 398 -19.36 0.58 -30.36
CA ASN A 398 -19.95 0.37 -31.69
C ASN A 398 -18.94 0.48 -32.84
N THR A 399 -17.64 0.49 -32.54
CA THR A 399 -16.59 0.57 -33.56
C THR A 399 -16.27 -0.80 -34.17
N PRO A 400 -15.75 -0.87 -35.42
CA PRO A 400 -15.28 -2.14 -35.99
C PRO A 400 -14.23 -2.83 -35.14
N LEU A 401 -13.38 -2.05 -34.45
CA LEU A 401 -12.37 -2.57 -33.54
C LEU A 401 -12.98 -3.25 -32.31
N ALA A 402 -14.03 -2.66 -31.72
CA ALA A 402 -14.79 -3.27 -30.63
C ALA A 402 -15.46 -4.57 -31.07
N ALA A 403 -16.07 -4.61 -32.26
CA ALA A 403 -16.65 -5.82 -32.83
C ALA A 403 -15.59 -6.94 -33.01
N ALA A 404 -14.39 -6.60 -33.48
CA ALA A 404 -13.29 -7.55 -33.62
C ALA A 404 -12.80 -8.10 -32.27
N VAL A 405 -12.76 -7.27 -31.21
CA VAL A 405 -12.44 -7.71 -29.85
C VAL A 405 -13.47 -8.72 -29.34
N LEU A 406 -14.77 -8.42 -29.48
CA LEU A 406 -15.86 -9.30 -29.05
C LEU A 406 -15.87 -10.64 -29.81
N ALA A 407 -15.65 -10.61 -31.12
CA ALA A 407 -15.53 -11.82 -31.94
C ALA A 407 -14.37 -12.71 -31.48
N ARG A 408 -13.19 -12.13 -31.21
CA ARG A 408 -12.02 -12.86 -30.70
C ARG A 408 -12.27 -13.50 -29.34
N ARG A 409 -13.02 -12.83 -28.46
CA ARG A 409 -13.37 -13.36 -27.13
C ARG A 409 -14.35 -14.51 -27.20
N SER A 410 -15.31 -14.45 -28.13
CA SER A 410 -16.32 -15.50 -28.33
C SER A 410 -15.76 -16.78 -28.96
N ALA A 411 -14.58 -16.70 -29.58
CA ALA A 411 -13.89 -17.83 -30.21
C ALA A 411 -12.90 -18.56 -29.26
N LYS A 412 -12.68 -18.03 -28.05
CA LYS A 412 -11.92 -18.68 -26.97
C LYS A 412 -12.90 -19.32 -26.01
#